data_AF-A0A3D1EST6-F1
#
_entry.id   AF-A0A3D1EST6-F1
#
_cell.length_a   1.000
_cell.length_b   1.000
_cell.length_c   1.000
_cell.angle_alpha   90.00
_cell.angle_beta   90.00
_cell.angle_gamma   90.00
#
_symmetry.space_group_name_H-M   'P 1'
#
loop_
_entity.id
_entity.type
_entity.pdbx_description
1 polymer ?
#
loop_
_entity_poly.entity_id
_entity_poly.type
_entity_poly.pdbx_seq_one_letter_code
_entity_poly.pdbx_strand_id
1 'polypeptide(L)'
;FAPESQTEGWKAFLADLERSLAEVTGFAGVSLQPNAGAQGEYAGLMTIRAYHEARNEARRNVCLVPTSAHGTNPASAVMAGMTVVPLQCDERGDLDVADLEAKIAKHGDHLAALMVTYPSTHGVFEATIREVCDKVHAAGGQVYLDGANMNAMVGLAKPGDLGADVCHLNLHKTFCIPHGGGGPGMGPIGLAAHLLPYRPGHPVRMPAASESSAIAPISGAPYGSASILAISWMYLEMMGPQGLRQATELAILNANYMAARLSDHYSILYTSPAGRCAHEFILDCRDFEKTAGIRVEDIAKRLMDYGFHAPTMSWPVPGTLMIEPTESEDRAELDRYCDALIAIREEIQEIESGEADREVNLLKMAPHTQSMLVSESWDRPYARERAVYPLAYLRESKFWPPVARVDNPWGDRNIFCSCAGVEEVANLVESAEA
;
A
#
# COMPACT_ATOMS: atom_id res chain seq x y z
N PHE A 1 -20.77 7.13 22.94
CA PHE A 1 -21.53 8.39 23.16
C PHE A 1 -21.74 8.68 24.64
N ALA A 2 -20.73 8.45 25.50
CA ALA A 2 -20.82 8.83 26.90
C ALA A 2 -20.90 10.37 27.05
N PRO A 3 -21.50 10.90 28.14
CA PRO A 3 -21.47 12.32 28.47
C PRO A 3 -20.07 12.93 28.37
N GLU A 4 -19.98 14.22 28.05
CA GLU A 4 -18.69 14.90 27.81
C GLU A 4 -17.74 14.84 29.01
N SER A 5 -18.28 15.00 30.22
CA SER A 5 -17.56 14.90 31.49
C SER A 5 -16.93 13.54 31.75
N GLN A 6 -17.31 12.49 31.00
CA GLN A 6 -16.74 11.14 31.13
C GLN A 6 -15.64 10.87 30.09
N THR A 7 -15.32 11.86 29.25
CA THR A 7 -14.41 11.69 28.09
C THR A 7 -13.31 12.74 28.02
N GLU A 8 -13.01 13.42 29.13
CA GLU A 8 -12.04 14.53 29.16
C GLU A 8 -10.63 14.09 28.73
N GLY A 9 -10.15 12.94 29.26
CA GLY A 9 -8.88 12.36 28.84
C GLY A 9 -8.84 12.03 27.35
N TRP A 10 -9.93 11.45 26.81
CA TRP A 10 -10.07 11.19 25.38
C TRP A 10 -10.01 12.46 24.55
N LYS A 11 -10.68 13.54 24.96
CA LYS A 11 -10.67 14.82 24.24
C LYS A 11 -9.26 15.41 24.18
N ALA A 12 -8.54 15.41 25.30
CA ALA A 12 -7.17 15.92 25.35
C ALA A 12 -6.23 15.10 24.46
N PHE A 13 -6.31 13.77 24.58
CA PHE A 13 -5.55 12.81 23.78
C PHE A 13 -5.80 12.96 22.27
N LEU A 14 -7.08 12.99 21.84
CA LEU A 14 -7.44 13.11 20.43
C LEU A 14 -6.99 14.46 19.85
N ALA A 15 -7.16 15.55 20.61
CA ALA A 15 -6.72 16.89 20.18
C ALA A 15 -5.19 16.99 20.06
N ASP A 16 -4.45 16.25 20.88
CA ASP A 16 -2.99 16.19 20.78
C ASP A 16 -2.55 15.40 19.56
N LEU A 17 -3.15 14.23 19.31
CA LEU A 17 -2.92 13.47 18.09
C LEU A 17 -3.27 14.27 16.82
N GLU A 18 -4.39 15.00 16.81
CA GLU A 18 -4.76 15.88 15.69
C GLU A 18 -3.69 16.95 15.42
N ARG A 19 -3.11 17.56 16.47
CA ARG A 19 -2.02 18.54 16.33
C ARG A 19 -0.75 17.90 15.77
N SER A 20 -0.33 16.76 16.31
CA SER A 20 0.87 16.07 15.86
C SER A 20 0.74 15.62 14.40
N LEU A 21 -0.43 15.10 14.01
CA LEU A 21 -0.71 14.73 12.63
C LEU A 21 -0.79 15.95 11.70
N ALA A 22 -1.36 17.08 12.14
CA ALA A 22 -1.36 18.32 11.37
C ALA A 22 0.07 18.83 11.12
N GLU A 23 0.93 18.77 12.14
CA GLU A 23 2.33 19.20 12.04
C GLU A 23 3.13 18.34 11.06
N VAL A 24 3.05 17.00 11.15
CA VAL A 24 3.81 16.12 10.23
C VAL A 24 3.32 16.18 8.79
N THR A 25 2.09 16.66 8.57
CA THR A 25 1.50 16.75 7.23
C THR A 25 1.47 18.14 6.63
N GLY A 26 1.65 19.19 7.44
CA GLY A 26 1.57 20.59 7.01
C GLY A 26 0.14 21.10 6.79
N PHE A 27 -0.87 20.40 7.31
CA PHE A 27 -2.27 20.81 7.20
C PHE A 27 -2.71 21.70 8.36
N ALA A 28 -3.80 22.45 8.14
CA ALA A 28 -4.35 23.35 9.15
C ALA A 28 -5.14 22.61 10.25
N GLY A 29 -5.59 21.39 9.97
CA GLY A 29 -6.27 20.53 10.94
C GLY A 29 -6.52 19.12 10.39
N VAL A 30 -6.97 18.23 11.27
CA VAL A 30 -7.16 16.81 10.98
C VAL A 30 -8.56 16.37 11.41
N SER A 31 -9.18 15.46 10.65
CA SER A 31 -10.34 14.69 11.09
C SER A 31 -9.93 13.23 11.33
N LEU A 32 -10.11 12.77 12.56
CA LEU A 32 -9.84 11.38 12.97
C LEU A 32 -11.03 10.43 12.71
N GLN A 33 -12.09 10.87 12.03
CA GLN A 33 -13.30 10.06 11.88
C GLN A 33 -13.14 8.83 10.97
N PRO A 34 -12.52 8.92 9.78
CA PRO A 34 -12.48 7.78 8.86
C PRO A 34 -11.62 6.63 9.39
N ASN A 35 -12.17 5.41 9.33
CA ASN A 35 -11.62 4.21 9.98
C ASN A 35 -10.88 3.25 9.02
N ALA A 36 -10.48 3.73 7.84
CA ALA A 36 -9.64 3.02 6.87
C ALA A 36 -9.08 4.02 5.85
N GLY A 37 -8.01 3.66 5.13
CA GLY A 37 -7.44 4.54 4.09
C GLY A 37 -8.46 4.94 3.02
N ALA A 38 -9.16 3.94 2.44
CA ALA A 38 -10.24 4.18 1.48
C ALA A 38 -11.39 5.03 2.04
N GLN A 39 -11.70 4.94 3.34
CA GLN A 39 -12.68 5.82 3.98
C GLN A 39 -12.15 7.25 4.11
N GLY A 40 -10.84 7.43 4.29
CA GLY A 40 -10.17 8.73 4.23
C GLY A 40 -10.17 9.34 2.83
N GLU A 41 -9.96 8.54 1.79
CA GLU A 41 -10.18 8.96 0.39
C GLU A 41 -11.59 9.46 0.17
N TYR A 42 -12.59 8.62 0.46
CA TYR A 42 -13.98 8.98 0.32
C TYR A 42 -14.34 10.24 1.13
N ALA A 43 -13.89 10.35 2.39
CA ALA A 43 -14.11 11.53 3.22
C ALA A 43 -13.46 12.80 2.63
N GLY A 44 -12.24 12.71 2.12
CA GLY A 44 -11.54 13.84 1.51
C GLY A 44 -12.24 14.32 0.24
N LEU A 45 -12.66 13.40 -0.63
CA LEU A 45 -13.40 13.74 -1.85
C LEU A 45 -14.79 14.32 -1.55
N MET A 46 -15.49 13.80 -0.54
CA MET A 46 -16.76 14.38 -0.08
C MET A 46 -16.57 15.78 0.52
N THR A 47 -15.45 16.03 1.19
CA THR A 47 -15.08 17.35 1.70
C THR A 47 -14.81 18.34 0.54
N ILE A 48 -14.05 17.92 -0.48
CA ILE A 48 -13.83 18.70 -1.71
C ILE A 48 -15.15 19.01 -2.42
N ARG A 49 -16.04 18.02 -2.53
CA ARG A 49 -17.35 18.19 -3.16
C ARG A 49 -18.19 19.24 -2.42
N ALA A 50 -18.27 19.14 -1.09
CA ALA A 50 -19.00 20.13 -0.28
C ALA A 50 -18.41 21.54 -0.41
N TYR A 51 -17.08 21.66 -0.52
CA TYR A 51 -16.41 22.93 -0.79
C TYR A 51 -16.78 23.54 -2.16
N HIS A 52 -16.86 22.72 -3.21
CA HIS A 52 -17.35 23.18 -4.52
C HIS A 52 -18.83 23.58 -4.47
N GLU A 53 -19.68 22.79 -3.82
CA GLU A 53 -21.11 23.08 -3.66
C GLU A 53 -21.34 24.41 -2.93
N ALA A 54 -20.60 24.67 -1.84
CA ALA A 54 -20.70 25.92 -1.08
C ALA A 54 -20.28 27.17 -1.86
N ARG A 55 -19.48 27.01 -2.92
CA ARG A 55 -19.08 28.08 -3.85
C ARG A 55 -19.99 28.19 -5.07
N ASN A 56 -21.10 27.45 -5.10
CA ASN A 56 -22.01 27.31 -6.25
C ASN A 56 -21.33 26.70 -7.49
N GLU A 57 -20.31 25.87 -7.28
CA GLU A 57 -19.55 25.17 -8.33
C GLU A 57 -19.86 23.66 -8.37
N ALA A 58 -21.06 23.24 -7.95
CA ALA A 58 -21.48 21.83 -7.88
C ALA A 58 -21.38 21.05 -9.21
N ARG A 59 -21.24 21.75 -10.34
CA ARG A 59 -20.96 21.15 -11.66
C ARG A 59 -19.55 20.55 -11.78
N ARG A 60 -18.64 20.89 -10.86
CA ARG A 60 -17.29 20.33 -10.78
C ARG A 60 -17.37 18.94 -10.18
N ASN A 61 -17.33 17.93 -11.04
CA ASN A 61 -17.43 16.52 -10.64
C ASN A 61 -16.41 15.61 -11.34
N VAL A 62 -15.48 16.14 -12.14
CA VAL A 62 -14.41 15.35 -12.75
C VAL A 62 -13.26 15.16 -11.76
N CYS A 63 -12.87 13.91 -11.56
CA CYS A 63 -11.70 13.53 -10.77
C CYS A 63 -10.64 12.95 -11.71
N LEU A 64 -9.48 13.61 -11.81
CA LEU A 64 -8.33 13.06 -12.51
C LEU A 64 -7.64 12.02 -11.62
N VAL A 65 -7.38 10.84 -12.17
CA VAL A 65 -6.74 9.73 -11.43
C VAL A 65 -5.62 9.14 -12.28
N PRO A 66 -4.35 9.19 -11.84
CA PRO A 66 -3.23 8.56 -12.51
C PRO A 66 -3.46 7.07 -12.73
N THR A 67 -3.01 6.53 -13.86
CA THR A 67 -3.11 5.08 -14.14
C THR A 67 -2.30 4.21 -13.18
N SER A 68 -1.32 4.80 -12.48
CA SER A 68 -0.53 4.17 -11.44
C SER A 68 -1.19 4.17 -10.06
N ALA A 69 -2.27 4.94 -9.86
CA ALA A 69 -2.90 5.10 -8.55
C ALA A 69 -3.43 3.77 -7.98
N HIS A 70 -3.49 3.68 -6.65
CA HIS A 70 -4.09 2.52 -5.99
C HIS A 70 -5.56 2.35 -6.39
N GLY A 71 -6.02 1.10 -6.45
CA GLY A 71 -7.37 0.77 -6.95
C GLY A 71 -8.52 1.35 -6.10
N THR A 72 -8.23 1.75 -4.86
CA THR A 72 -9.19 2.46 -4.00
C THR A 72 -9.48 3.87 -4.53
N ASN A 73 -8.49 4.56 -5.12
CA ASN A 73 -8.65 5.95 -5.57
C ASN A 73 -9.81 6.11 -6.57
N PRO A 74 -9.85 5.39 -7.71
CA PRO A 74 -10.99 5.49 -8.63
C PRO A 74 -12.29 4.97 -8.02
N ALA A 75 -12.25 3.96 -7.15
CA ALA A 75 -13.44 3.43 -6.48
C ALA A 75 -14.07 4.46 -5.52
N SER A 76 -13.24 5.12 -4.70
CA SER A 76 -13.61 6.18 -3.78
C SER A 76 -14.16 7.41 -4.53
N ALA A 77 -13.56 7.78 -5.66
CA ALA A 77 -14.04 8.87 -6.50
C ALA A 77 -15.43 8.59 -7.10
N VAL A 78 -15.66 7.38 -7.64
CA VAL A 78 -16.99 6.98 -8.13
C VAL A 78 -18.00 6.97 -6.97
N MET A 79 -17.62 6.46 -5.81
CA MET A 79 -18.48 6.43 -4.61
C MET A 79 -18.86 7.83 -4.13
N ALA A 80 -17.95 8.82 -4.25
CA ALA A 80 -18.21 10.23 -3.96
C ALA A 80 -19.11 10.92 -5.01
N GLY A 81 -19.48 10.22 -6.08
CA GLY A 81 -20.29 10.75 -7.18
C GLY A 81 -19.50 11.52 -8.23
N MET A 82 -18.19 11.32 -8.30
CA MET A 82 -17.31 11.95 -9.29
C MET A 82 -17.20 11.09 -10.56
N THR A 83 -16.95 11.76 -11.70
CA THR A 83 -16.57 11.12 -12.96
C THR A 83 -15.06 10.95 -13.01
N VAL A 84 -14.58 9.71 -13.00
CA VAL A 84 -13.15 9.41 -13.09
C VAL A 84 -12.66 9.58 -14.52
N VAL A 85 -11.59 10.36 -14.68
CA VAL A 85 -10.86 10.52 -15.94
C VAL A 85 -9.42 10.07 -15.72
N PRO A 86 -8.94 9.04 -16.43
CA PRO A 86 -7.58 8.55 -16.25
C PRO A 86 -6.56 9.59 -16.74
N LEU A 87 -5.50 9.78 -15.96
CA LEU A 87 -4.31 10.59 -16.27
C LEU A 87 -3.14 9.64 -16.55
N GLN A 88 -2.44 9.84 -17.67
CA GLN A 88 -1.34 8.96 -18.05
C GLN A 88 -0.08 9.19 -17.21
N CYS A 89 0.79 8.17 -17.18
CA CYS A 89 2.16 8.28 -16.72
C CYS A 89 3.13 8.21 -17.92
N ASP A 90 4.28 8.89 -17.81
CA ASP A 90 5.35 8.85 -18.82
C ASP A 90 6.12 7.52 -18.78
N GLU A 91 7.09 7.34 -19.67
CA GLU A 91 7.92 6.12 -19.74
C GLU A 91 8.77 5.86 -18.49
N ARG A 92 9.01 6.88 -17.66
CA ARG A 92 9.72 6.77 -16.38
C ARG A 92 8.77 6.48 -15.22
N GLY A 93 7.46 6.42 -15.49
CA GLY A 93 6.43 6.20 -14.50
C GLY A 93 6.02 7.46 -13.73
N ASP A 94 6.47 8.65 -14.13
CA ASP A 94 6.06 9.94 -13.56
C ASP A 94 4.69 10.35 -14.15
N LEU A 95 4.01 11.32 -13.56
CA LEU A 95 2.80 11.91 -14.15
C LEU A 95 3.10 12.60 -15.50
N ASP A 96 2.30 12.29 -16.52
CA ASP A 96 2.39 12.97 -17.82
C ASP A 96 1.76 14.37 -17.72
N VAL A 97 2.63 15.38 -17.59
CA VAL A 97 2.23 16.79 -17.51
C VAL A 97 1.53 17.27 -18.78
N ALA A 98 1.88 16.73 -19.96
CA ALA A 98 1.23 17.10 -21.21
C ALA A 98 -0.20 16.52 -21.28
N ASP A 99 -0.40 15.27 -20.85
CA ASP A 99 -1.75 14.70 -20.72
C ASP A 99 -2.56 15.47 -19.67
N LEU A 100 -1.97 15.87 -18.54
CA LEU A 100 -2.62 16.72 -17.54
C LEU A 100 -3.16 18.02 -18.16
N GLU A 101 -2.33 18.75 -18.89
CA GLU A 101 -2.73 19.98 -19.58
C GLU A 101 -3.87 19.73 -20.59
N ALA A 102 -3.79 18.62 -21.34
CA ALA A 102 -4.85 18.23 -22.26
C ALA A 102 -6.17 17.89 -21.53
N LYS A 103 -6.13 17.21 -20.38
CA LYS A 103 -7.32 16.93 -19.56
C LYS A 103 -7.89 18.21 -18.96
N ILE A 104 -7.04 19.11 -18.47
CA ILE A 104 -7.48 20.41 -17.94
C ILE A 104 -8.15 21.23 -19.05
N ALA A 105 -7.56 21.31 -20.25
CA ALA A 105 -8.17 22.02 -21.38
C ALA A 105 -9.54 21.44 -21.75
N LYS A 106 -9.73 20.14 -21.61
CA LYS A 106 -10.98 19.44 -21.93
C LYS A 106 -12.03 19.49 -20.82
N HIS A 107 -11.60 19.45 -19.56
CA HIS A 107 -12.47 19.22 -18.40
C HIS A 107 -12.44 20.33 -17.34
N GLY A 108 -11.66 21.41 -17.53
CA GLY A 108 -11.38 22.43 -16.51
C GLY A 108 -12.61 23.05 -15.85
N ASP A 109 -13.67 23.34 -16.61
CA ASP A 109 -14.94 23.87 -16.08
C ASP A 109 -15.71 22.89 -15.16
N HIS A 110 -15.36 21.60 -15.26
CA HIS A 110 -15.91 20.49 -14.49
C HIS A 110 -14.87 19.84 -13.56
N LEU A 111 -13.63 20.33 -13.53
CA LEU A 111 -12.56 19.73 -12.74
C LEU A 111 -12.84 19.97 -11.25
N ALA A 112 -13.04 18.86 -10.52
CA ALA A 112 -13.26 18.85 -9.09
C ALA A 112 -11.96 18.58 -8.33
N ALA A 113 -11.26 17.53 -8.72
CA ALA A 113 -10.09 17.05 -8.01
C ALA A 113 -9.05 16.36 -8.93
N LEU A 114 -7.80 16.34 -8.48
CA LEU A 114 -6.78 15.36 -8.85
C LEU A 114 -6.52 14.49 -7.62
N MET A 115 -6.50 13.17 -7.79
CA MET A 115 -5.95 12.26 -6.79
C MET A 115 -4.53 11.87 -7.20
N VAL A 116 -3.55 12.05 -6.33
CA VAL A 116 -2.14 11.69 -6.58
C VAL A 116 -1.56 10.97 -5.37
N THR A 117 -0.62 10.04 -5.58
CA THR A 117 0.15 9.41 -4.51
C THR A 117 1.56 9.97 -4.55
N TYR A 118 2.13 10.37 -3.40
CA TYR A 118 3.50 10.90 -3.35
C TYR A 118 4.29 10.36 -2.14
N PRO A 119 5.50 9.80 -2.34
CA PRO A 119 6.06 9.37 -3.62
C PRO A 119 5.10 8.42 -4.34
N SER A 120 5.23 8.31 -5.66
CA SER A 120 4.29 7.54 -6.47
C SER A 120 4.27 6.06 -6.07
N THR A 121 3.24 5.34 -6.49
CA THR A 121 3.13 3.87 -6.30
C THR A 121 4.23 3.09 -7.03
N HIS A 122 5.02 3.76 -7.88
CA HIS A 122 6.23 3.22 -8.48
C HIS A 122 7.46 3.31 -7.55
N GLY A 123 7.32 3.88 -6.35
CA GLY A 123 8.41 4.04 -5.39
C GLY A 123 9.41 5.14 -5.76
N VAL A 124 8.97 6.19 -6.49
CA VAL A 124 9.85 7.29 -6.93
C VAL A 124 9.30 8.67 -6.55
N PHE A 125 10.20 9.61 -6.28
CA PHE A 125 9.87 11.02 -6.04
C PHE A 125 9.80 11.77 -7.36
N GLU A 126 8.63 12.29 -7.69
CA GLU A 126 8.42 13.10 -8.90
C GLU A 126 8.83 14.56 -8.67
N ALA A 127 9.73 15.08 -9.51
CA ALA A 127 10.19 16.47 -9.40
C ALA A 127 9.10 17.51 -9.76
N THR A 128 8.04 17.08 -10.46
CA THR A 128 6.98 17.92 -11.01
C THR A 128 5.77 18.07 -10.10
N ILE A 129 5.73 17.45 -8.91
CA ILE A 129 4.53 17.39 -8.07
C ILE A 129 3.92 18.77 -7.76
N ARG A 130 4.76 19.77 -7.45
CA ARG A 130 4.28 21.14 -7.19
C ARG A 130 3.68 21.80 -8.43
N GLU A 131 4.34 21.63 -9.58
CA GLU A 131 3.83 22.12 -10.86
C GLU A 131 2.47 21.50 -11.20
N VAL A 132 2.30 20.20 -10.94
CA VAL A 132 1.04 19.49 -11.12
C VAL A 132 -0.06 20.07 -10.21
N CYS A 133 0.24 20.28 -8.93
CA CYS A 133 -0.69 20.93 -7.99
C CYS A 133 -1.10 22.33 -8.48
N ASP A 134 -0.13 23.16 -8.85
CA ASP A 134 -0.36 24.53 -9.32
C ASP A 134 -1.27 24.58 -10.56
N LYS A 135 -1.09 23.67 -11.53
CA LYS A 135 -1.95 23.58 -12.72
C LYS A 135 -3.38 23.17 -12.38
N VAL A 136 -3.57 22.22 -11.46
CA VAL A 136 -4.90 21.79 -11.00
C VAL A 136 -5.61 22.93 -10.27
N HIS A 137 -4.91 23.65 -9.40
CA HIS A 137 -5.44 24.82 -8.70
C HIS A 137 -5.78 25.96 -9.67
N ALA A 138 -4.95 26.24 -10.66
CA ALA A 138 -5.21 27.25 -11.69
C ALA A 138 -6.48 26.93 -12.50
N ALA A 139 -6.82 25.65 -12.66
CA ALA A 139 -8.05 25.19 -13.30
C ALA A 139 -9.29 25.16 -12.36
N GLY A 140 -9.12 25.53 -11.08
CA GLY A 140 -10.17 25.54 -10.06
C GLY A 140 -10.44 24.17 -9.41
N GLY A 141 -9.60 23.17 -9.67
CA GLY A 141 -9.65 21.88 -9.00
C GLY A 141 -9.02 21.91 -7.60
N GLN A 142 -9.13 20.79 -6.89
CA GLN A 142 -8.46 20.55 -5.60
C GLN A 142 -7.51 19.35 -5.72
N VAL A 143 -6.49 19.29 -4.88
CA VAL A 143 -5.52 18.20 -4.88
C VAL A 143 -5.75 17.31 -3.67
N TYR A 144 -6.14 16.07 -3.93
CA TYR A 144 -6.16 14.99 -2.97
C TYR A 144 -4.83 14.23 -3.08
N LEU A 145 -4.08 14.17 -1.97
CA LEU A 145 -2.85 13.37 -1.89
C LEU A 145 -3.12 12.10 -1.08
N ASP A 146 -2.91 10.94 -1.70
CA ASP A 146 -2.90 9.65 -1.05
C ASP A 146 -1.62 9.51 -0.22
N GLY A 147 -1.76 9.59 1.10
CA GLY A 147 -0.67 9.54 2.06
C GLY A 147 -0.32 8.14 2.54
N ALA A 148 -0.69 7.09 1.81
CA ALA A 148 -0.25 5.72 2.11
C ALA A 148 1.28 5.58 2.13
N ASN A 149 1.99 6.40 1.33
CA ASN A 149 3.45 6.40 1.18
C ASN A 149 4.15 7.45 2.07
N MET A 150 3.48 7.94 3.11
CA MET A 150 4.04 8.94 4.03
C MET A 150 5.30 8.48 4.77
N ASN A 151 5.60 7.17 4.84
CA ASN A 151 6.83 6.68 5.48
C ASN A 151 8.10 7.18 4.78
N ALA A 152 8.00 7.56 3.50
CA ALA A 152 9.06 8.20 2.75
C ALA A 152 9.15 9.74 2.95
N MET A 153 8.24 10.34 3.72
CA MET A 153 8.09 11.80 3.81
C MET A 153 8.23 12.37 5.22
N VAL A 154 7.82 11.65 6.27
CA VAL A 154 7.74 12.21 7.63
C VAL A 154 9.09 12.83 8.05
N GLY A 155 9.08 14.12 8.40
CA GLY A 155 10.29 14.86 8.81
C GLY A 155 11.19 15.32 7.66
N LEU A 156 10.89 14.97 6.40
CA LEU A 156 11.60 15.42 5.19
C LEU A 156 10.76 16.34 4.31
N ALA A 157 9.48 16.02 4.13
CA ALA A 157 8.53 16.78 3.32
C ALA A 157 7.11 16.66 3.90
N LYS A 158 6.27 17.64 3.60
CA LYS A 158 4.88 17.70 4.10
C LYS A 158 3.92 17.81 2.91
N PRO A 159 2.87 16.97 2.79
CA PRO A 159 1.87 17.09 1.72
C PRO A 159 1.30 18.50 1.55
N GLY A 160 1.00 19.21 2.64
CA GLY A 160 0.52 20.59 2.60
C GLY A 160 1.52 21.55 1.93
N ASP A 161 2.82 21.38 2.17
CA ASP A 161 3.90 22.18 1.55
C ASP A 161 4.18 21.78 0.09
N LEU A 162 3.59 20.68 -0.39
CA LEU A 162 3.64 20.24 -1.79
C LEU A 162 2.44 20.74 -2.60
N GLY A 163 1.45 21.36 -1.96
CA GLY A 163 0.23 21.87 -2.62
C GLY A 163 -0.97 20.94 -2.52
N ALA A 164 -0.94 19.90 -1.69
CA ALA A 164 -2.13 19.10 -1.41
C ALA A 164 -3.15 19.92 -0.59
N ASP A 165 -4.44 19.80 -0.91
CA ASP A 165 -5.53 20.42 -0.14
C ASP A 165 -6.07 19.46 0.93
N VAL A 166 -5.99 18.16 0.68
CA VAL A 166 -6.41 17.10 1.59
C VAL A 166 -5.54 15.88 1.40
N CYS A 167 -5.24 15.18 2.50
CA CYS A 167 -4.48 13.94 2.48
C CYS A 167 -5.02 12.99 3.52
N HIS A 168 -5.26 11.73 3.16
CA HIS A 168 -5.46 10.70 4.18
C HIS A 168 -4.12 10.13 4.63
N LEU A 169 -4.07 9.58 5.84
CA LEU A 169 -2.92 8.83 6.36
C LEU A 169 -3.33 7.40 6.67
N ASN A 170 -2.52 6.41 6.32
CA ASN A 170 -2.69 5.06 6.84
C ASN A 170 -1.96 4.93 8.18
N LEU A 171 -2.66 5.14 9.30
CA LEU A 171 -2.06 4.96 10.63
C LEU A 171 -1.59 3.51 10.88
N HIS A 172 -2.15 2.56 10.13
CA HIS A 172 -1.83 1.13 10.15
C HIS A 172 -0.72 0.73 9.18
N LYS A 173 -0.12 1.72 8.51
CA LYS A 173 1.13 1.58 7.76
C LYS A 173 2.21 2.41 8.46
N THR A 174 2.22 3.73 8.19
CA THR A 174 3.26 4.66 8.63
C THR A 174 3.31 4.88 10.15
N PHE A 175 2.19 4.74 10.86
CA PHE A 175 2.11 5.12 12.29
C PHE A 175 1.74 3.94 13.21
N CYS A 176 2.26 2.76 12.86
CA CYS A 176 2.39 1.57 13.71
C CYS A 176 1.10 0.89 14.23
N ILE A 177 -0.10 1.29 13.82
CA ILE A 177 -1.29 0.46 14.11
C ILE A 177 -1.06 -0.92 13.45
N PRO A 178 -1.23 -2.04 14.16
CA PRO A 178 -0.92 -3.35 13.63
C PRO A 178 -1.85 -3.73 12.48
N HIS A 179 -1.28 -4.37 11.45
CA HIS A 179 -2.01 -4.82 10.25
C HIS A 179 -3.12 -5.85 10.54
N GLY A 180 -2.99 -6.64 11.61
CA GLY A 180 -4.04 -7.52 12.14
C GLY A 180 -4.57 -8.62 11.19
N GLY A 181 -3.82 -8.96 10.14
CA GLY A 181 -4.28 -9.93 9.12
C GLY A 181 -5.33 -9.37 8.15
N GLY A 182 -5.42 -8.04 8.02
CA GLY A 182 -6.39 -7.37 7.13
C GLY A 182 -7.23 -6.27 7.81
N GLY A 183 -6.79 -5.79 8.97
CA GLY A 183 -7.48 -4.79 9.79
C GLY A 183 -7.32 -5.08 11.28
N PRO A 184 -7.49 -4.08 12.16
CA PRO A 184 -8.15 -2.80 11.90
C PRO A 184 -7.22 -1.73 11.30
N GLY A 185 -7.84 -0.69 10.73
CA GLY A 185 -7.14 0.51 10.27
C GLY A 185 -7.74 1.79 10.85
N MET A 186 -7.04 2.89 10.63
CA MET A 186 -7.54 4.27 10.76
C MET A 186 -6.99 5.08 9.59
N GLY A 187 -7.84 5.94 9.02
CA GLY A 187 -7.56 6.74 7.83
C GLY A 187 -7.86 8.22 8.03
N PRO A 188 -7.28 8.89 9.05
CA PRO A 188 -7.55 10.29 9.30
C PRO A 188 -7.18 11.16 8.10
N ILE A 189 -7.88 12.27 7.92
CA ILE A 189 -7.63 13.22 6.83
C ILE A 189 -7.07 14.53 7.38
N GLY A 190 -5.90 14.93 6.88
CA GLY A 190 -5.39 16.29 7.02
C GLY A 190 -6.04 17.20 5.98
N LEU A 191 -6.36 18.43 6.36
CA LEU A 191 -7.16 19.36 5.57
C LEU A 191 -6.52 20.75 5.55
N ALA A 192 -6.43 21.33 4.36
CA ALA A 192 -6.12 22.75 4.19
C ALA A 192 -7.21 23.62 4.84
N ALA A 193 -6.86 24.86 5.18
CA ALA A 193 -7.70 25.74 5.98
C ALA A 193 -9.10 25.96 5.37
N HIS A 194 -9.21 26.05 4.04
CA HIS A 194 -10.48 26.24 3.35
C HIS A 194 -11.37 24.99 3.30
N LEU A 195 -10.83 23.81 3.63
CA LEU A 195 -11.58 22.55 3.68
C LEU A 195 -12.02 22.15 5.10
N LEU A 196 -11.26 22.53 6.15
CA LEU A 196 -11.80 23.18 7.37
C LEU A 196 -13.30 22.95 7.66
N PRO A 197 -14.16 23.89 7.21
CA PRO A 197 -15.58 23.88 7.55
C PRO A 197 -16.36 22.64 7.11
N TYR A 198 -15.84 21.85 6.17
CA TYR A 198 -16.54 20.74 5.52
C TYR A 198 -16.06 19.36 6.01
N ARG A 199 -15.21 19.27 7.03
CA ARG A 199 -14.81 17.99 7.62
C ARG A 199 -16.00 17.14 8.08
N PRO A 200 -15.87 15.81 8.23
CA PRO A 200 -16.94 14.95 8.70
C PRO A 200 -17.55 15.39 10.06
N GLY A 201 -18.87 15.53 10.09
CA GLY A 201 -19.68 15.71 11.31
C GLY A 201 -20.19 14.37 11.86
N HIS A 202 -21.02 14.40 12.91
CA HIS A 202 -21.70 13.19 13.39
C HIS A 202 -22.98 13.55 14.21
N PRO A 203 -24.14 12.91 13.93
CA PRO A 203 -25.44 13.38 14.42
C PRO A 203 -25.65 13.25 15.94
N VAL A 204 -24.99 12.29 16.59
CA VAL A 204 -25.12 12.08 18.06
C VAL A 204 -24.14 12.95 18.87
N ARG A 205 -22.96 13.21 18.31
CA ARG A 205 -21.89 13.99 18.93
C ARG A 205 -21.05 14.58 17.83
N MET A 206 -21.12 15.89 17.65
CA MET A 206 -20.22 16.57 16.72
C MET A 206 -18.77 16.43 17.19
N PRO A 207 -17.84 16.02 16.31
CA PRO A 207 -16.41 16.11 16.61
C PRO A 207 -16.02 17.54 16.99
N ALA A 208 -14.97 17.68 17.80
CA ALA A 208 -14.54 18.98 18.26
C ALA A 208 -14.20 19.89 17.06
N ALA A 209 -14.63 21.14 17.15
CA ALA A 209 -14.44 22.19 16.14
C ALA A 209 -15.16 21.97 14.77
N SER A 210 -15.95 20.90 14.58
CA SER A 210 -16.80 20.78 13.39
C SER A 210 -17.86 21.91 13.33
N GLU A 211 -18.08 22.44 12.14
CA GLU A 211 -19.03 23.55 11.89
C GLU A 211 -20.39 23.03 11.40
N SER A 212 -21.38 23.91 11.24
CA SER A 212 -22.69 23.55 10.67
C SER A 212 -22.62 23.12 9.20
N SER A 213 -21.56 23.49 8.49
CA SER A 213 -21.25 23.08 7.11
C SER A 213 -20.55 21.72 7.01
N ALA A 214 -20.28 21.06 8.14
CA ALA A 214 -19.67 19.74 8.16
C ALA A 214 -20.47 18.74 7.33
N ILE A 215 -19.77 17.89 6.56
CA ILE A 215 -20.44 16.83 5.80
C ILE A 215 -21.06 15.78 6.72
N ALA A 216 -21.94 14.96 6.15
CA ALA A 216 -22.51 13.81 6.82
C ALA A 216 -21.42 12.85 7.38
N PRO A 217 -21.73 12.08 8.44
CA PRO A 217 -20.78 11.13 9.00
C PRO A 217 -20.33 10.09 7.97
N ILE A 218 -19.03 9.81 7.98
CA ILE A 218 -18.37 8.76 7.17
C ILE A 218 -18.30 7.44 7.93
N SER A 219 -18.18 7.50 9.26
CA SER A 219 -18.09 6.35 10.15
C SER A 219 -19.19 6.37 11.20
N GLY A 220 -19.55 5.19 11.73
CA GLY A 220 -20.61 5.06 12.75
C GLY A 220 -20.27 5.65 14.13
N ALA A 221 -19.04 6.12 14.33
CA ALA A 221 -18.58 6.81 15.54
C ALA A 221 -17.79 8.08 15.16
N PRO A 222 -17.82 9.14 15.99
CA PRO A 222 -17.27 10.46 15.64
C PRO A 222 -15.75 10.48 15.46
N TYR A 223 -15.04 9.49 15.99
CA TYR A 223 -13.58 9.33 15.91
C TYR A 223 -13.20 7.90 15.48
N GLY A 224 -14.05 7.27 14.66
CA GLY A 224 -13.81 5.91 14.16
C GLY A 224 -13.51 4.89 15.27
N SER A 225 -12.44 4.14 15.07
CA SER A 225 -11.90 3.16 16.03
C SER A 225 -11.00 3.84 17.08
N ALA A 226 -11.59 4.69 17.93
CA ALA A 226 -10.80 5.59 18.79
C ALA A 226 -9.78 4.89 19.71
N SER A 227 -10.04 3.64 20.14
CA SER A 227 -9.16 2.92 21.07
C SER A 227 -7.76 2.65 20.53
N ILE A 228 -7.62 2.43 19.22
CA ILE A 228 -6.34 2.09 18.59
C ILE A 228 -5.51 3.32 18.19
N LEU A 229 -6.09 4.51 18.25
CA LEU A 229 -5.37 5.76 17.98
C LEU A 229 -4.21 6.01 18.96
N ALA A 230 -4.30 5.43 20.16
CA ALA A 230 -3.25 5.55 21.16
C ALA A 230 -1.91 4.98 20.68
N ILE A 231 -1.93 4.02 19.75
CA ILE A 231 -0.72 3.41 19.18
C ILE A 231 0.07 4.45 18.39
N SER A 232 -0.59 5.13 17.45
CA SER A 232 0.06 6.17 16.63
C SER A 232 0.47 7.39 17.45
N TRP A 233 -0.33 7.78 18.44
CA TRP A 233 0.04 8.84 19.36
C TRP A 233 1.32 8.48 20.15
N MET A 234 1.37 7.28 20.73
CA MET A 234 2.58 6.82 21.43
C MET A 234 3.80 6.78 20.51
N TYR A 235 3.66 6.34 19.26
CA TYR A 235 4.75 6.36 18.29
C TYR A 235 5.26 7.79 18.04
N LEU A 236 4.36 8.74 17.76
CA LEU A 236 4.71 10.14 17.53
C LEU A 236 5.42 10.76 18.75
N GLU A 237 4.89 10.52 19.96
CA GLU A 237 5.45 11.05 21.21
C GLU A 237 6.81 10.44 21.56
N MET A 238 6.98 9.12 21.40
CA MET A 238 8.24 8.44 21.76
C MET A 238 9.35 8.69 20.74
N MET A 239 9.02 8.75 19.46
CA MET A 239 10.01 9.01 18.41
C MET A 239 10.44 10.48 18.41
N GLY A 240 9.49 11.39 18.62
CA GLY A 240 9.70 12.82 18.49
C GLY A 240 10.19 13.23 17.09
N PRO A 241 10.44 14.52 16.84
CA PRO A 241 10.77 14.99 15.49
C PRO A 241 12.05 14.38 14.90
N GLN A 242 13.08 14.15 15.73
CA GLN A 242 14.35 13.59 15.29
C GLN A 242 14.23 12.10 14.95
N GLY A 243 13.56 11.32 15.81
CA GLY A 243 13.34 9.90 15.56
C GLY A 243 12.45 9.66 14.35
N LEU A 244 11.37 10.44 14.19
CA LEU A 244 10.50 10.35 13.02
C LEU A 244 11.25 10.61 11.70
N ARG A 245 12.10 11.64 11.68
CA ARG A 245 12.96 11.92 10.53
C ARG A 245 13.94 10.78 10.25
N GLN A 246 14.58 10.26 11.30
CA GLN A 246 15.54 9.15 11.17
C GLN A 246 14.87 7.88 10.65
N ALA A 247 13.64 7.59 11.09
CA ALA A 247 12.85 6.46 10.59
C ALA A 247 12.66 6.57 9.07
N THR A 248 12.19 7.72 8.58
CA THR A 248 12.04 7.95 7.14
C THR A 248 13.37 7.86 6.37
N GLU A 249 14.46 8.43 6.90
CA GLU A 249 15.80 8.33 6.28
C GLU A 249 16.28 6.87 6.19
N LEU A 250 16.02 6.04 7.21
CA LEU A 250 16.35 4.62 7.22
C LEU A 250 15.45 3.79 6.30
N ALA A 251 14.16 4.07 6.21
CA ALA A 251 13.26 3.39 5.27
C ALA A 251 13.74 3.57 3.81
N ILE A 252 14.12 4.79 3.44
CA ILE A 252 14.69 5.10 2.12
C ILE A 252 16.06 4.41 1.94
N LEU A 253 16.93 4.44 2.96
CA LEU A 253 18.23 3.79 2.92
C LEU A 253 18.11 2.27 2.71
N ASN A 254 17.24 1.60 3.47
CA ASN A 254 17.03 0.17 3.40
C ASN A 254 16.52 -0.25 2.02
N ALA A 255 15.56 0.48 1.45
CA ALA A 255 15.06 0.21 0.10
C ALA A 255 16.15 0.35 -0.96
N ASN A 256 16.93 1.44 -0.92
CA ASN A 256 18.03 1.66 -1.86
C ASN A 256 19.18 0.67 -1.67
N TYR A 257 19.44 0.21 -0.44
CA TYR A 257 20.42 -0.84 -0.16
C TYR A 257 20.02 -2.15 -0.85
N MET A 258 18.77 -2.58 -0.68
CA MET A 258 18.26 -3.81 -1.31
C MET A 258 18.23 -3.68 -2.84
N ALA A 259 17.75 -2.55 -3.37
CA ALA A 259 17.74 -2.30 -4.82
C ALA A 259 19.15 -2.39 -5.42
N ALA A 260 20.15 -1.81 -4.74
CA ALA A 260 21.55 -1.88 -5.17
C ALA A 260 22.14 -3.30 -5.08
N ARG A 261 21.76 -4.11 -4.09
CA ARG A 261 22.19 -5.52 -4.01
C ARG A 261 21.56 -6.39 -5.10
N LEU A 262 20.35 -6.06 -5.53
CA LEU A 262 19.57 -6.86 -6.47
C LEU A 262 19.74 -6.44 -7.94
N SER A 263 20.33 -5.28 -8.21
CA SER A 263 20.40 -4.69 -9.56
C SER A 263 21.17 -5.52 -10.59
N ASP A 264 22.12 -6.35 -10.15
CA ASP A 264 22.87 -7.26 -11.04
C ASP A 264 22.09 -8.54 -11.39
N HIS A 265 20.98 -8.78 -10.69
CA HIS A 265 20.18 -10.02 -10.78
C HIS A 265 18.78 -9.78 -11.35
N TYR A 266 18.19 -8.62 -11.04
CA TYR A 266 16.86 -8.19 -11.44
C TYR A 266 16.88 -6.75 -11.94
N SER A 267 16.09 -6.47 -12.97
CA SER A 267 15.89 -5.09 -13.44
C SER A 267 15.04 -4.31 -12.43
N ILE A 268 15.55 -3.17 -11.95
CA ILE A 268 14.76 -2.21 -11.16
C ILE A 268 13.93 -1.38 -12.14
N LEU A 269 12.60 -1.50 -12.07
CA LEU A 269 11.72 -0.99 -13.13
C LEU A 269 11.66 0.54 -13.21
N TYR A 270 11.58 1.22 -12.05
CA TYR A 270 11.51 2.67 -11.98
C TYR A 270 12.54 3.20 -10.99
N THR A 271 13.23 4.27 -11.40
CA THR A 271 14.19 4.98 -10.56
C THR A 271 14.15 6.47 -10.87
N SER A 272 14.56 7.29 -9.90
CA SER A 272 14.87 8.70 -10.14
C SER A 272 16.02 8.84 -11.16
N PRO A 273 16.25 10.03 -11.75
CA PRO A 273 17.39 10.27 -12.64
C PRO A 273 18.77 9.94 -12.04
N ALA A 274 18.87 9.89 -10.71
CA ALA A 274 20.08 9.51 -9.99
C ALA A 274 20.17 7.99 -9.70
N GLY A 275 19.28 7.16 -10.25
CA GLY A 275 19.23 5.71 -10.05
C GLY A 275 18.76 5.28 -8.66
N ARG A 276 17.94 6.10 -7.99
CA ARG A 276 17.46 5.85 -6.62
C ARG A 276 15.95 5.71 -6.54
N CYS A 277 15.47 4.89 -5.61
CA CYS A 277 14.07 4.79 -5.22
C CYS A 277 13.79 5.57 -3.92
N ALA A 278 12.51 5.64 -3.52
CA ALA A 278 12.06 6.16 -2.24
C ALA A 278 12.15 5.07 -1.15
N HIS A 279 11.06 4.79 -0.44
CA HIS A 279 10.97 3.71 0.57
C HIS A 279 10.68 2.32 -0.01
N GLU A 280 10.40 2.21 -1.30
CA GLU A 280 10.03 0.97 -1.97
C GLU A 280 10.56 0.96 -3.41
N PHE A 281 10.68 -0.21 -4.03
CA PHE A 281 11.11 -0.36 -5.42
C PHE A 281 10.47 -1.58 -6.08
N ILE A 282 10.48 -1.60 -7.41
CA ILE A 282 9.84 -2.66 -8.21
C ILE A 282 10.91 -3.47 -8.96
N LEU A 283 10.87 -4.78 -8.77
CA LEU A 283 11.60 -5.75 -9.58
C LEU A 283 10.78 -6.16 -10.78
N ASP A 284 11.32 -5.96 -11.98
CA ASP A 284 10.71 -6.45 -13.22
C ASP A 284 11.04 -7.93 -13.41
N CYS A 285 10.01 -8.77 -13.31
CA CYS A 285 10.11 -10.22 -13.46
C CYS A 285 9.42 -10.73 -14.74
N ARG A 286 8.93 -9.84 -15.60
CA ARG A 286 8.05 -10.19 -16.73
C ARG A 286 8.75 -11.05 -17.78
N ASP A 287 10.05 -10.83 -17.99
CA ASP A 287 10.80 -11.58 -19.00
C ASP A 287 11.03 -13.04 -18.63
N PHE A 288 10.96 -13.40 -17.35
CA PHE A 288 11.14 -14.79 -16.90
C PHE A 288 10.04 -15.72 -17.39
N GLU A 289 8.85 -15.21 -17.73
CA GLU A 289 7.80 -16.03 -18.35
C GLU A 289 8.22 -16.50 -19.75
N LYS A 290 8.90 -15.63 -20.51
CA LYS A 290 9.40 -15.97 -21.84
C LYS A 290 10.63 -16.86 -21.75
N THR A 291 11.61 -16.50 -20.92
CA THR A 291 12.90 -17.20 -20.87
C THR A 291 12.80 -18.54 -20.15
N ALA A 292 12.14 -18.58 -18.99
CA ALA A 292 12.09 -19.76 -18.11
C ALA A 292 10.68 -20.34 -17.91
N GLY A 293 9.62 -19.69 -18.39
CA GLY A 293 8.23 -20.09 -18.09
C GLY A 293 7.81 -19.74 -16.67
N ILE A 294 8.56 -18.88 -15.98
CA ILE A 294 8.37 -18.52 -14.58
C ILE A 294 7.56 -17.23 -14.45
N ARG A 295 6.54 -17.23 -13.59
CA ARG A 295 5.74 -16.07 -13.25
C ARG A 295 6.08 -15.57 -11.83
N VAL A 296 5.68 -14.34 -11.51
CA VAL A 296 5.87 -13.79 -10.15
C VAL A 296 5.21 -14.62 -9.06
N GLU A 297 4.12 -15.33 -9.35
CA GLU A 297 3.51 -16.27 -8.39
C GLU A 297 4.47 -17.41 -8.04
N ASP A 298 5.24 -17.92 -9.01
CA ASP A 298 6.22 -18.99 -8.76
C ASP A 298 7.32 -18.50 -7.81
N ILE A 299 7.83 -17.28 -8.04
CA ILE A 299 8.84 -16.63 -7.16
C ILE A 299 8.25 -16.42 -5.77
N ALA A 300 7.01 -15.93 -5.67
CA ALA A 300 6.34 -15.68 -4.41
C ALA A 300 6.09 -16.95 -3.59
N LYS A 301 5.68 -18.05 -4.24
CA LYS A 301 5.56 -19.34 -3.55
C LYS A 301 6.92 -19.87 -3.15
N ARG A 302 7.95 -19.68 -3.99
CA ARG A 302 9.31 -20.13 -3.69
C ARG A 302 9.91 -19.39 -2.50
N LEU A 303 9.66 -18.09 -2.33
CA LEU A 303 10.08 -17.32 -1.16
C LEU A 303 9.59 -17.93 0.17
N MET A 304 8.45 -18.63 0.19
CA MET A 304 7.96 -19.33 1.39
C MET A 304 8.92 -20.44 1.83
N ASP A 305 9.56 -21.14 0.87
CA ASP A 305 10.57 -22.15 1.17
C ASP A 305 11.85 -21.53 1.76
N TYR A 306 12.11 -20.26 1.41
CA TYR A 306 13.15 -19.42 1.97
C TYR A 306 12.73 -18.72 3.28
N GLY A 307 11.54 -19.03 3.82
CA GLY A 307 11.08 -18.50 5.10
C GLY A 307 10.49 -17.08 5.03
N PHE A 308 10.19 -16.57 3.83
CA PHE A 308 9.68 -15.23 3.63
C PHE A 308 8.24 -15.21 3.14
N HIS A 309 7.48 -14.23 3.61
CA HIS A 309 6.26 -13.81 2.93
C HIS A 309 6.65 -13.08 1.64
N ALA A 310 5.89 -13.30 0.57
CA ALA A 310 6.13 -12.62 -0.70
C ALA A 310 5.91 -11.11 -0.57
N PRO A 311 6.61 -10.28 -1.37
CA PRO A 311 6.34 -8.85 -1.41
C PRO A 311 5.02 -8.59 -2.16
N THR A 312 4.64 -7.32 -2.33
CA THR A 312 3.45 -6.99 -3.12
C THR A 312 3.59 -7.51 -4.56
N MET A 313 2.60 -8.25 -5.05
CA MET A 313 2.66 -8.94 -6.34
C MET A 313 1.76 -8.29 -7.38
N SER A 314 2.27 -8.15 -8.61
CA SER A 314 1.51 -7.74 -9.81
C SER A 314 0.77 -6.40 -9.69
N TRP A 315 1.18 -5.55 -8.76
CA TRP A 315 0.69 -4.18 -8.60
C TRP A 315 1.86 -3.28 -8.14
N PRO A 316 1.99 -2.05 -8.68
CA PRO A 316 1.13 -1.41 -9.68
C PRO A 316 1.31 -1.95 -11.11
N VAL A 317 2.35 -2.73 -11.38
CA VAL A 317 2.63 -3.31 -12.71
C VAL A 317 2.36 -4.82 -12.69
N PRO A 318 1.52 -5.36 -13.60
CA PRO A 318 1.31 -6.80 -13.70
C PRO A 318 2.60 -7.56 -13.99
N GLY A 319 2.83 -8.67 -13.28
CA GLY A 319 4.02 -9.50 -13.49
C GLY A 319 5.30 -8.97 -12.84
N THR A 320 5.20 -8.03 -11.89
CA THR A 320 6.34 -7.52 -11.11
C THR A 320 6.18 -7.79 -9.61
N LEU A 321 7.25 -7.54 -8.84
CA LEU A 321 7.27 -7.59 -7.38
C LEU A 321 7.66 -6.22 -6.82
N MET A 322 6.91 -5.69 -5.86
CA MET A 322 7.19 -4.39 -5.22
C MET A 322 7.58 -4.59 -3.75
N ILE A 323 8.80 -4.17 -3.40
CA ILE A 323 9.45 -4.44 -2.12
C ILE A 323 9.57 -3.15 -1.31
N GLU A 324 9.07 -3.17 -0.08
CA GLU A 324 9.20 -2.11 0.94
C GLU A 324 9.75 -2.75 2.23
N PRO A 325 11.03 -2.53 2.60
CA PRO A 325 11.62 -3.15 3.80
C PRO A 325 11.29 -2.44 5.11
N THR A 326 10.85 -1.17 5.05
CA THR A 326 10.72 -0.27 6.20
C THR A 326 12.06 -0.01 6.92
N GLU A 327 12.03 0.87 7.91
CA GLU A 327 13.16 1.21 8.79
C GLU A 327 13.39 0.22 9.93
N SER A 328 12.40 -0.65 10.20
CA SER A 328 12.38 -1.50 11.40
C SER A 328 13.19 -2.79 11.23
N GLU A 329 13.48 -3.19 9.99
CA GLU A 329 14.28 -4.37 9.68
C GLU A 329 15.78 -4.04 9.71
N ASP A 330 16.54 -4.89 10.39
CA ASP A 330 17.98 -4.76 10.44
C ASP A 330 18.64 -5.23 9.14
N ARG A 331 19.89 -4.82 8.94
CA ARG A 331 20.65 -5.19 7.73
C ARG A 331 20.72 -6.71 7.51
N ALA A 332 20.80 -7.51 8.57
CA ALA A 332 20.94 -8.95 8.44
C ALA A 332 19.67 -9.58 7.86
N GLU A 333 18.48 -9.07 8.20
CA GLU A 333 17.22 -9.47 7.57
C GLU A 333 17.15 -9.03 6.11
N LEU A 334 17.55 -7.78 5.81
CA LEU A 334 17.61 -7.31 4.42
C LEU A 334 18.54 -8.18 3.56
N ASP A 335 19.68 -8.57 4.13
CA ASP A 335 20.66 -9.44 3.49
C ASP A 335 20.08 -10.84 3.24
N ARG A 336 19.40 -11.45 4.23
CA ARG A 336 18.72 -12.74 4.05
C ARG A 336 17.68 -12.69 2.93
N TYR A 337 16.89 -11.62 2.86
CA TYR A 337 15.88 -11.47 1.82
C TYR A 337 16.52 -11.30 0.42
N CYS A 338 17.57 -10.49 0.31
CA CYS A 338 18.31 -10.32 -0.93
C CYS A 338 18.96 -11.64 -1.37
N ASP A 339 19.60 -12.36 -0.45
CA ASP A 339 20.24 -13.65 -0.73
C ASP A 339 19.21 -14.70 -1.19
N ALA A 340 18.01 -14.71 -0.61
CA ALA A 340 16.92 -15.57 -1.05
C ALA A 340 16.50 -15.25 -2.50
N LEU A 341 16.32 -13.98 -2.84
CA LEU A 341 16.01 -13.58 -4.22
C LEU A 341 17.16 -13.90 -5.19
N ILE A 342 18.42 -13.68 -4.79
CA ILE A 342 19.58 -14.03 -5.63
C ILE A 342 19.63 -15.53 -5.89
N ALA A 343 19.42 -16.37 -4.87
CA ALA A 343 19.34 -17.82 -5.03
C ALA A 343 18.16 -18.23 -5.93
N ILE A 344 17.00 -17.57 -5.82
CA ILE A 344 15.88 -17.79 -6.73
C ILE A 344 16.23 -17.37 -8.17
N ARG A 345 17.01 -16.30 -8.35
CA ARG A 345 17.49 -15.90 -9.68
C ARG A 345 18.38 -16.97 -10.30
N GLU A 346 19.23 -17.61 -9.51
CA GLU A 346 20.05 -18.75 -9.94
C GLU A 346 19.17 -19.96 -10.32
N GLU A 347 18.15 -20.29 -9.51
CA GLU A 347 17.19 -21.35 -9.84
C GLU A 347 16.44 -21.07 -11.16
N ILE A 348 16.10 -19.80 -11.45
CA ILE A 348 15.55 -19.40 -12.75
C ILE A 348 16.58 -19.63 -13.87
N GLN A 349 17.84 -19.29 -13.62
CA GLN A 349 18.94 -19.45 -14.56
C GLN A 349 19.20 -20.92 -14.92
N GLU A 350 19.06 -21.85 -13.97
CA GLU A 350 19.11 -23.30 -14.21
C GLU A 350 18.03 -23.75 -15.21
N ILE A 351 16.84 -23.13 -15.19
CA ILE A 351 15.78 -23.41 -16.17
C ILE A 351 16.12 -22.78 -17.53
N GLU A 352 16.67 -21.56 -17.54
CA GLU A 352 17.10 -20.86 -18.76
C GLU A 352 18.21 -21.61 -19.50
N SER A 353 19.14 -22.24 -18.77
CA SER A 353 20.26 -23.02 -19.32
C SER A 353 19.88 -24.47 -19.69
N GLY A 354 18.74 -24.95 -19.22
CA GLY A 354 18.29 -26.34 -19.40
C GLY A 354 18.87 -27.34 -18.39
N GLU A 355 19.49 -26.86 -17.31
CA GLU A 355 19.95 -27.69 -16.19
C GLU A 355 18.79 -28.19 -15.32
N ALA A 356 17.72 -27.41 -15.21
CA ALA A 356 16.47 -27.79 -14.54
C ALA A 356 15.31 -27.95 -15.53
N ASP A 357 14.42 -28.90 -15.26
CA ASP A 357 13.20 -29.11 -16.06
C ASP A 357 12.28 -27.87 -15.99
N ARG A 358 11.62 -27.54 -17.10
CA ARG A 358 10.80 -26.33 -17.20
C ARG A 358 9.49 -26.40 -16.41
N GLU A 359 8.94 -27.60 -16.24
CA GLU A 359 7.64 -27.83 -15.59
C GLU A 359 7.80 -28.42 -14.18
N VAL A 360 8.83 -29.23 -13.94
CA VAL A 360 9.09 -29.91 -12.66
C VAL A 360 10.41 -29.42 -12.04
N ASN A 361 10.38 -28.19 -11.54
CA ASN A 361 11.50 -27.54 -10.83
C ASN A 361 11.08 -27.01 -9.46
N LEU A 362 12.03 -26.40 -8.75
CA LEU A 362 11.84 -25.84 -7.41
C LEU A 362 10.79 -24.73 -7.39
N LEU A 363 10.76 -23.84 -8.39
CA LEU A 363 9.83 -22.72 -8.46
C LEU A 363 8.39 -23.15 -8.77
N LYS A 364 8.20 -24.05 -9.76
CA LYS A 364 6.88 -24.56 -10.15
C LYS A 364 6.21 -25.40 -9.07
N MET A 365 7.03 -26.05 -8.26
CA MET A 365 6.56 -26.99 -7.24
C MET A 365 6.47 -26.38 -5.84
N ALA A 366 6.96 -25.15 -5.67
CA ALA A 366 6.80 -24.41 -4.43
C ALA A 366 5.32 -24.07 -4.16
N PRO A 367 4.90 -23.98 -2.88
CA PRO A 367 5.71 -24.20 -1.69
C PRO A 367 5.83 -25.68 -1.29
N HIS A 368 6.91 -26.04 -0.62
CA HIS A 368 7.18 -27.41 -0.16
C HIS A 368 6.77 -27.58 1.31
N THR A 369 5.76 -28.42 1.54
CA THR A 369 5.23 -28.68 2.89
C THR A 369 6.09 -29.66 3.67
N GLN A 370 5.90 -29.70 5.00
CA GLN A 370 6.53 -30.70 5.86
C GLN A 370 6.14 -32.14 5.47
N SER A 371 4.88 -32.36 5.06
CA SER A 371 4.37 -33.68 4.69
C SER A 371 5.05 -34.24 3.43
N MET A 372 5.45 -33.40 2.48
CA MET A 372 6.15 -33.83 1.28
C MET A 372 7.54 -34.43 1.57
N LEU A 373 8.17 -34.07 2.70
CA LEU A 373 9.48 -34.58 3.06
C LEU A 373 9.47 -35.98 3.67
N VAL A 374 8.40 -36.30 4.41
CA VAL A 374 8.25 -37.59 5.10
C VAL A 374 7.65 -38.66 4.21
N SER A 375 7.23 -38.31 2.98
CA SER A 375 6.85 -39.27 1.95
C SER A 375 8.01 -40.22 1.63
N GLU A 376 7.73 -41.52 1.52
CA GLU A 376 8.74 -42.52 1.15
C GLU A 376 9.30 -42.24 -0.26
N SER A 377 8.41 -41.89 -1.21
CA SER A 377 8.77 -41.56 -2.58
C SER A 377 9.12 -40.07 -2.76
N TRP A 378 10.09 -39.80 -3.63
CA TRP A 378 10.46 -38.45 -4.07
C TRP A 378 10.73 -38.47 -5.58
N ASP A 379 9.68 -38.21 -6.35
CA ASP A 379 9.71 -38.22 -7.81
C ASP A 379 9.90 -36.80 -8.37
N ARG A 380 11.00 -36.16 -7.95
CA ARG A 380 11.34 -34.79 -8.35
C ARG A 380 12.82 -34.74 -8.72
N PRO A 381 13.23 -34.04 -9.80
CA PRO A 381 14.60 -34.03 -10.31
C PRO A 381 15.54 -33.11 -9.52
N TYR A 382 15.28 -32.90 -8.23
CA TYR A 382 16.09 -32.08 -7.32
C TYR A 382 16.04 -32.66 -5.92
N ALA A 383 17.07 -32.40 -5.09
CA ALA A 383 17.13 -32.93 -3.74
C ALA A 383 16.08 -32.30 -2.80
N ARG A 384 15.54 -33.11 -1.86
CA ARG A 384 14.68 -32.63 -0.76
C ARG A 384 15.30 -31.45 -0.01
N GLU A 385 16.60 -31.50 0.23
CA GLU A 385 17.32 -30.44 0.92
C GLU A 385 17.25 -29.11 0.19
N ARG A 386 17.44 -29.09 -1.15
CA ARG A 386 17.27 -27.86 -1.95
C ARG A 386 15.83 -27.33 -1.88
N ALA A 387 14.85 -28.21 -1.76
CA ALA A 387 13.46 -27.82 -1.65
C ALA A 387 13.16 -27.08 -0.34
N VAL A 388 13.70 -27.53 0.80
CA VAL A 388 13.28 -27.05 2.12
C VAL A 388 14.33 -26.28 2.93
N TYR A 389 15.61 -26.45 2.63
CA TYR A 389 16.73 -25.75 3.26
C TYR A 389 17.68 -25.17 2.19
N PRO A 390 17.19 -24.35 1.24
CA PRO A 390 18.04 -23.79 0.18
C PRO A 390 19.20 -22.92 0.68
N LEU A 391 19.06 -22.28 1.85
CA LEU A 391 20.09 -21.49 2.51
C LEU A 391 20.33 -21.93 3.95
N ALA A 392 21.56 -21.70 4.45
CA ALA A 392 22.01 -22.24 5.74
C ALA A 392 21.19 -21.75 6.94
N TYR A 393 20.73 -20.48 6.94
CA TYR A 393 19.98 -19.91 8.07
C TYR A 393 18.65 -20.65 8.35
N LEU A 394 18.09 -21.32 7.33
CA LEU A 394 16.84 -22.07 7.47
C LEU A 394 16.97 -23.31 8.36
N ARG A 395 18.20 -23.78 8.61
CA ARG A 395 18.45 -24.88 9.54
C ARG A 395 18.35 -24.45 11.01
N GLU A 396 18.51 -23.16 11.30
CA GLU A 396 18.37 -22.61 12.65
C GLU A 396 16.89 -22.38 13.00
N SER A 397 16.12 -21.86 12.04
CA SER A 397 14.68 -21.61 12.18
C SER A 397 13.97 -21.87 10.87
N LYS A 398 12.98 -22.79 10.89
CA LYS A 398 12.18 -23.15 9.72
C LYS A 398 10.70 -22.91 9.99
N PHE A 399 10.11 -22.04 9.18
CA PHE A 399 8.66 -21.96 9.04
C PHE A 399 8.21 -22.93 7.93
N TRP A 400 7.17 -23.72 8.20
CA TRP A 400 6.62 -24.68 7.25
C TRP A 400 5.36 -24.13 6.58
N PRO A 401 5.31 -24.08 5.24
CA PRO A 401 4.06 -23.91 4.51
C PRO A 401 3.08 -25.03 4.92
N PRO A 402 1.89 -24.69 5.45
CA PRO A 402 0.97 -25.70 5.99
C PRO A 402 0.25 -26.49 4.88
N VAL A 403 0.18 -25.94 3.66
CA VAL A 403 -0.45 -26.55 2.49
C VAL A 403 0.42 -26.33 1.26
N ALA A 404 0.22 -27.17 0.24
CA ALA A 404 0.81 -26.99 -1.08
C ALA A 404 0.22 -25.76 -1.79
N ARG A 405 0.60 -25.55 -3.05
CA ARG A 405 0.09 -24.44 -3.86
C ARG A 405 -1.45 -24.51 -3.97
N VAL A 406 -2.10 -23.38 -3.66
CA VAL A 406 -3.56 -23.24 -3.73
C VAL A 406 -4.03 -23.17 -5.19
N ASP A 407 -5.10 -23.89 -5.51
CA ASP A 407 -5.80 -23.81 -6.80
C ASP A 407 -6.86 -22.70 -6.77
N ASN A 408 -6.48 -21.49 -7.19
CA ASN A 408 -7.39 -20.34 -7.19
C ASN A 408 -8.60 -20.55 -8.13
N PRO A 409 -8.43 -20.97 -9.41
CA PRO A 409 -9.57 -21.19 -10.30
C PRO A 409 -10.56 -22.26 -9.83
N TRP A 410 -10.11 -23.30 -9.13
CA TRP A 410 -11.02 -24.30 -8.58
C TRP A 410 -11.91 -23.71 -7.48
N GLY A 411 -11.35 -22.91 -6.57
CA GLY A 411 -12.12 -22.27 -5.50
C GLY A 411 -13.22 -21.34 -6.04
N ASP A 412 -12.91 -20.55 -7.07
CA ASP A 412 -13.89 -19.65 -7.70
C ASP A 412 -15.02 -20.39 -8.42
N ARG A 413 -14.77 -21.63 -8.89
CA ARG A 413 -15.77 -22.50 -9.53
C ARG A 413 -16.58 -23.32 -8.52
N ASN A 414 -16.05 -23.52 -7.31
CA ASN A 414 -16.60 -24.38 -6.28
C ASN A 414 -16.69 -23.60 -4.96
N ILE A 415 -17.66 -22.68 -4.88
CA ILE A 415 -17.74 -21.70 -3.79
C ILE A 415 -18.24 -22.35 -2.50
N PHE A 416 -17.35 -22.45 -1.51
CA PHE A 416 -17.68 -22.84 -0.14
C PHE A 416 -17.20 -21.74 0.82
N CYS A 417 -18.14 -20.99 1.42
CA CYS A 417 -17.85 -19.86 2.31
C CYS A 417 -18.23 -20.13 3.78
N SER A 418 -18.49 -21.39 4.13
CA SER A 418 -18.71 -21.87 5.50
C SER A 418 -17.89 -23.13 5.74
N CYS A 419 -17.68 -23.51 7.00
CA CYS A 419 -17.06 -24.80 7.30
C CYS A 419 -17.85 -25.92 6.61
N ALA A 420 -17.13 -26.82 5.94
CA ALA A 420 -17.71 -28.03 5.37
C ALA A 420 -18.41 -28.85 6.47
N GLY A 421 -19.53 -29.47 6.12
CA GLY A 421 -20.21 -30.39 7.04
C GLY A 421 -19.34 -31.61 7.35
N VAL A 422 -19.56 -32.26 8.50
CA VAL A 422 -18.78 -33.45 8.91
C VAL A 422 -18.80 -34.56 7.85
N GLU A 423 -19.94 -34.77 7.18
CA GLU A 423 -20.10 -35.75 6.09
C GLU A 423 -19.33 -35.35 4.83
N GLU A 424 -19.22 -34.06 4.56
CA GLU A 424 -18.54 -33.51 3.38
C GLU A 424 -17.01 -33.59 3.55
N VAL A 425 -16.51 -33.33 4.78
CA VAL A 425 -15.11 -33.55 5.15
C VAL A 425 -14.74 -35.04 5.05
N ALA A 426 -15.62 -35.94 5.49
CA ALA A 426 -15.38 -37.38 5.39
C ALA A 426 -15.19 -37.84 3.93
N ASN A 427 -15.94 -37.24 2.98
CA ASN A 427 -15.83 -37.55 1.56
C ASN A 427 -14.64 -36.89 0.87
N LEU A 428 -14.09 -35.78 1.41
CA LEU A 428 -12.91 -35.10 0.84
C LEU A 428 -11.60 -35.90 1.06
N VAL A 429 -11.50 -36.66 2.16
CA VAL A 429 -10.30 -37.46 2.48
C VAL A 429 -10.08 -38.57 1.45
N GLU A 430 -11.15 -39.17 0.91
CA GLU A 430 -11.05 -40.19 -0.14
C GLU A 430 -10.51 -39.64 -1.48
N SER A 431 -10.66 -38.34 -1.74
CA SER A 431 -10.20 -37.72 -3.00
C SER A 431 -8.75 -37.25 -2.98
N ALA A 432 -8.16 -37.05 -1.79
CA ALA A 432 -6.78 -36.57 -1.64
C ALA A 432 -5.73 -37.70 -1.65
N GLU A 433 -6.17 -38.96 -1.53
CA GLU A 433 -5.33 -40.16 -1.72
C GLU A 433 -5.27 -40.63 -3.19
N ALA A 434 -6.06 -40.02 -4.09
CA ALA A 434 -6.07 -40.27 -5.54
C ALA A 434 -5.36 -39.14 -6.30
#